data_AF-A0A1L5P2C5-F1
#
_entry.id   AF-A0A1L5P2C5-F1
#
_cell.length_a   1.000
_cell.length_b   1.000
_cell.length_c   1.000
_cell.angle_alpha   90.00
_cell.angle_beta   90.00
_cell.angle_gamma   90.00
#
_symmetry.space_group_name_H-M   'P 1'
#
loop_
_entity.id
_entity.type
_entity.pdbx_description
1 polymer ?
#
loop_
_entity_poly.entity_id
_entity_poly.type
_entity_poly.pdbx_seq_one_letter_code
_entity_poly.pdbx_strand_id
1 'polypeptide(L)'
;MLANAPTDNLYKFATFLGIALFVFCTWQSTERYQKIESQLLDARLQEEILNLRLKDNQDTIAELKAETNEAMKPEEFERRRQEWIARLDQVSKSNDGLMPEWEKVHTSISRATLDQIQYLEDEKWSLKVGQIGGLVAAALGILLWYLLHQRHQDALLRAQLMSAKSSGASR
;
A
#
# COMPACT_ATOMS: atom_id res chain seq x y z
N MET A 1 22.78 43.59 -28.54
CA MET A 1 22.82 42.20 -28.07
C MET A 1 22.06 42.16 -26.76
N LEU A 2 20.75 41.91 -26.80
CA LEU A 2 19.96 41.72 -25.59
C LEU A 2 20.46 40.44 -24.93
N ALA A 3 20.94 40.57 -23.69
CA ALA A 3 21.34 39.44 -22.86
C ALA A 3 20.26 38.37 -22.95
N ASN A 4 20.63 37.15 -23.36
CA ASN A 4 19.76 35.98 -23.32
C ASN A 4 19.13 35.93 -21.93
N ALA A 5 17.84 36.26 -21.84
CA ALA A 5 17.11 36.15 -20.59
C ALA A 5 17.25 34.69 -20.10
N PRO A 6 17.33 34.44 -18.79
CA PRO A 6 17.51 33.09 -18.22
C PRO A 6 16.32 32.14 -18.46
N THR A 7 15.45 32.44 -19.43
CA THR A 7 14.29 31.65 -19.84
C THR A 7 14.66 30.32 -20.48
N ASP A 8 15.92 30.15 -20.94
CA ASP A 8 16.39 28.91 -21.56
C ASP A 8 16.47 27.71 -20.58
N ASN A 9 16.41 27.97 -19.28
CA ASN A 9 16.38 26.93 -18.26
C ASN A 9 14.97 26.67 -17.69
N LEU A 10 14.01 27.56 -17.93
CA LEU A 10 12.70 27.51 -17.26
C LEU A 10 11.87 26.30 -17.73
N TYR A 11 11.87 26.00 -19.03
CA TYR A 11 11.13 24.87 -19.57
C TYR A 11 11.77 23.51 -19.22
N LYS A 12 13.11 23.45 -19.12
CA LYS A 12 13.84 22.24 -18.66
C LYS A 12 13.48 21.99 -17.20
N PHE A 13 13.53 23.06 -16.39
CA PHE A 13 13.15 23.01 -14.99
C PHE A 13 11.69 22.56 -14.82
N ALA A 14 10.74 23.13 -15.58
CA ALA A 14 9.34 22.71 -15.55
C ALA A 14 9.15 21.23 -15.94
N THR A 15 9.90 20.74 -16.93
CA THR A 15 9.86 19.33 -17.36
C THR A 15 10.39 18.41 -16.26
N PHE A 16 11.58 18.69 -15.73
CA PHE A 16 12.17 17.91 -14.63
C PHE A 16 11.32 17.95 -13.37
N LEU A 17 10.77 19.11 -13.03
CA LEU A 17 9.87 19.27 -11.89
C LEU A 17 8.59 18.45 -12.08
N GLY A 18 7.99 18.47 -13.28
CA GLY A 18 6.80 17.67 -13.59
C GLY A 18 7.06 16.17 -13.46
N ILE A 19 8.19 15.68 -13.98
CA ILE A 19 8.61 14.28 -13.85
C ILE A 19 8.86 13.94 -12.37
N ALA A 20 9.57 14.80 -11.64
CA ALA A 20 9.87 14.58 -10.23
C ALA A 20 8.59 14.51 -9.38
N LEU A 21 7.63 15.40 -9.63
CA LEU A 21 6.32 15.36 -8.97
C LEU A 21 5.57 14.07 -9.29
N PHE A 22 5.54 13.66 -10.55
CA PHE A 22 4.89 12.41 -10.96
C PHE A 22 5.49 11.19 -10.25
N VAL A 23 6.82 11.07 -10.24
CA VAL A 23 7.53 9.96 -9.59
C VAL A 23 7.30 10.00 -8.08
N PHE A 24 7.43 11.17 -7.45
CA PHE A 24 7.25 11.33 -6.01
C PHE A 24 5.83 10.98 -5.56
N CYS A 25 4.79 11.47 -6.26
CA CYS A 25 3.41 11.14 -5.94
C CYS A 25 3.13 9.63 -6.09
N THR A 26 3.67 9.00 -7.12
CA THR A 26 3.51 7.56 -7.36
C THR A 26 4.22 6.72 -6.30
N TRP A 27 5.44 7.11 -5.92
CA TRP A 27 6.21 6.45 -4.88
C TRP A 27 5.53 6.57 -3.51
N GLN A 28 5.11 7.79 -3.13
CA GLN A 28 4.43 8.02 -1.85
C GLN A 28 3.12 7.23 -1.74
N SER A 29 2.35 7.12 -2.82
CA SER A 29 1.15 6.26 -2.87
C SER A 29 1.53 4.80 -2.62
N THR A 30 2.55 4.29 -3.32
CA THR A 30 3.03 2.91 -3.17
C THR A 30 3.44 2.58 -1.72
N GLU A 31 4.20 3.46 -1.04
CA GLU A 31 4.62 3.22 0.35
C GLU A 31 3.43 3.21 1.33
N ARG A 32 2.47 4.12 1.16
CA ARG A 32 1.28 4.18 2.00
C ARG A 32 0.40 2.94 1.81
N TYR A 33 0.23 2.50 0.57
CA TYR A 33 -0.48 1.27 0.25
C TYR A 33 0.15 0.06 0.94
N GLN A 34 1.46 -0.14 0.80
CA GLN A 34 2.19 -1.25 1.42
C GLN A 34 2.05 -1.24 2.95
N LYS A 35 2.10 -0.06 3.57
CA LYS A 35 1.92 0.06 5.02
C LYS A 35 0.52 -0.36 5.46
N ILE A 36 -0.52 0.12 4.79
CA ILE A 36 -1.91 -0.25 5.11
C ILE A 36 -2.15 -1.74 4.89
N GLU A 37 -1.64 -2.28 3.78
CA GLU A 37 -1.73 -3.70 3.47
C GLU A 37 -1.05 -4.57 4.54
N SER A 38 0.15 -4.18 4.98
CA SER A 38 0.86 -4.90 6.07
C SER A 38 0.07 -4.89 7.39
N GLN A 39 -0.52 -3.74 7.75
CA GLN A 39 -1.33 -3.62 8.97
C GLN A 39 -2.60 -4.48 8.90
N LEU A 40 -3.24 -4.52 7.73
CA LEU A 40 -4.42 -5.36 7.51
C LEU A 40 -4.06 -6.85 7.53
N LEU A 41 -2.94 -7.23 6.94
CA LEU A 41 -2.45 -8.61 6.95
C LEU A 41 -2.13 -9.06 8.38
N ASP A 42 -1.41 -8.25 9.16
CA ASP A 42 -1.08 -8.55 10.55
C ASP A 42 -2.34 -8.71 11.41
N ALA A 43 -3.32 -7.82 11.24
CA ALA A 43 -4.59 -7.89 11.96
C ALA A 43 -5.39 -9.15 11.60
N ARG A 44 -5.41 -9.55 10.33
CA ARG A 44 -6.06 -10.79 9.87
C ARG A 44 -5.35 -12.05 10.38
N LEU A 45 -4.02 -12.04 10.41
CA LEU A 45 -3.25 -13.15 10.98
C LEU A 45 -3.54 -13.32 12.47
N GLN A 46 -3.69 -12.22 13.22
CA GLN A 46 -4.09 -12.28 14.63
C GLN A 46 -5.49 -12.83 14.81
N GLU A 47 -6.45 -12.45 13.94
CA GLU A 47 -7.80 -13.02 13.94
C GLU A 47 -7.79 -14.53 13.68
N GLU A 48 -7.01 -14.99 12.71
CA GLU A 48 -6.88 -16.41 12.40
C GLU A 48 -6.28 -17.20 13.56
N ILE A 49 -5.26 -16.66 14.23
CA ILE A 49 -4.68 -17.26 15.44
C ILE A 49 -5.74 -17.38 16.55
N LEU A 50 -6.57 -16.35 16.74
CA LEU A 50 -7.65 -16.39 17.73
C LEU A 50 -8.71 -17.44 17.37
N ASN A 51 -9.08 -17.54 16.09
CA ASN A 51 -10.03 -18.55 15.61
C ASN A 51 -9.49 -19.97 15.83
N LEU A 52 -8.20 -20.20 15.59
CA LEU A 52 -7.55 -21.49 15.86
C LEU A 52 -7.55 -21.83 17.35
N ARG A 53 -7.26 -20.87 18.23
CA ARG A 53 -7.33 -21.06 19.69
C ARG A 53 -8.75 -21.35 20.17
N LEU A 54 -9.74 -20.64 19.62
CA LEU A 54 -11.14 -20.86 19.94
C LEU A 54 -11.58 -22.27 19.52
N LYS A 55 -11.15 -22.71 18.34
CA LYS A 55 -11.41 -24.07 17.85
C LYS A 55 -10.78 -25.13 18.75
N ASP A 56 -9.51 -24.97 19.13
CA ASP A 56 -8.81 -25.88 20.05
C ASP A 56 -9.54 -26.00 21.41
N ASN A 57 -10.00 -24.86 21.95
CA ASN A 57 -10.82 -24.84 23.17
C ASN A 57 -12.17 -25.55 22.98
N GLN A 58 -12.82 -25.39 21.82
CA GLN A 58 -14.07 -26.08 21.50
C GLN A 58 -13.88 -27.60 21.36
N ASP A 59 -12.79 -28.03 20.72
CA ASP A 59 -12.42 -29.43 20.57
C ASP A 59 -12.14 -30.05 21.94
N THR A 60 -11.39 -29.35 22.82
CA THR A 60 -11.15 -29.78 24.21
C THR A 60 -12.46 -29.93 24.99
N ILE A 61 -13.41 -29.00 24.85
CA ILE A 61 -14.72 -29.11 25.50
C ILE A 61 -15.51 -30.31 24.95
N ALA A 62 -15.42 -30.58 23.64
CA ALA A 62 -16.09 -31.71 23.02
C ALA A 62 -15.51 -33.05 23.52
N GLU A 63 -14.18 -33.15 23.65
CA GLU A 63 -13.48 -34.30 24.24
C GLU A 63 -13.91 -34.52 25.69
N LEU A 64 -13.90 -33.47 26.53
CA LEU A 64 -14.35 -33.57 27.92
C LEU A 64 -15.81 -34.04 28.04
N LYS A 65 -16.69 -33.56 27.15
CA LYS A 65 -18.09 -34.02 27.09
C LYS A 65 -18.19 -35.48 26.69
N ALA A 66 -17.38 -35.94 25.74
CA ALA A 66 -17.34 -37.33 25.33
C ALA A 66 -16.86 -38.24 26.47
N GLU A 67 -15.76 -37.87 27.13
CA GLU A 67 -15.22 -38.61 28.28
C GLU A 67 -16.23 -38.68 29.44
N THR A 68 -17.02 -37.62 29.68
CA THR A 68 -18.05 -37.61 30.73
C THR A 68 -19.19 -38.60 30.47
N ASN A 69 -19.44 -38.94 29.21
CA ASN A 69 -20.51 -39.88 28.81
C ASN A 69 -20.06 -41.35 28.79
N GLU A 70 -18.77 -41.64 28.99
CA GLU A 70 -18.28 -43.02 29.07
C GLU A 70 -18.66 -43.67 30.41
N ALA A 71 -19.09 -44.94 30.36
CA ALA A 71 -19.44 -45.68 31.57
C ALA A 71 -18.17 -46.03 32.37
N MET A 72 -18.02 -45.42 33.55
CA MET A 72 -16.86 -45.61 34.43
C MET A 72 -17.26 -46.19 35.79
N LYS A 73 -16.30 -46.84 36.45
CA LYS A 73 -16.45 -47.26 37.85
C LYS A 73 -16.51 -46.03 38.77
N PRO A 74 -17.27 -46.08 39.88
CA PRO A 74 -17.44 -44.92 40.77
C PRO A 74 -16.12 -44.32 41.30
N GLU A 75 -15.13 -45.16 41.59
CA GLU A 75 -13.82 -44.71 42.09
C GLU A 75 -12.98 -44.00 41.02
N GLU A 76 -13.06 -44.44 39.75
CA GLU A 76 -12.37 -43.82 38.62
C GLU A 76 -13.05 -42.50 38.22
N PHE A 77 -14.37 -42.45 38.36
CA PHE A 77 -15.18 -41.27 38.06
C PHE A 77 -14.76 -40.08 38.92
N GLU A 78 -14.60 -40.23 40.24
CA GLU A 78 -14.23 -39.08 41.08
C GLU A 78 -12.81 -38.57 40.84
N ARG A 79 -11.86 -39.46 40.50
CA ARG A 79 -10.53 -39.03 40.10
C ARG A 79 -10.56 -38.23 38.80
N ARG A 80 -11.22 -38.75 37.76
CA ARG A 80 -11.35 -38.04 36.48
C ARG A 80 -12.16 -36.77 36.59
N ARG A 81 -13.16 -36.71 37.46
CA ARG A 81 -13.96 -35.51 37.70
C ARG A 81 -13.09 -34.33 38.15
N GLN A 82 -12.13 -34.56 39.05
CA GLN A 82 -11.19 -33.51 39.46
C GLN A 82 -10.30 -33.05 38.29
N GLU A 83 -9.82 -33.97 37.46
CA GLU A 83 -9.05 -33.67 36.26
C GLU A 83 -9.87 -32.87 35.22
N TRP A 84 -11.13 -33.24 35.00
CA TRP A 84 -12.05 -32.53 34.11
C TRP A 84 -12.35 -31.12 34.61
N ILE A 85 -12.58 -30.95 35.91
CA ILE A 85 -12.80 -29.63 36.53
C ILE A 85 -11.56 -28.75 36.30
N ALA A 86 -10.35 -29.29 36.51
CA ALA A 86 -9.12 -28.54 36.27
C ALA A 86 -8.94 -28.14 34.80
N ARG A 87 -9.24 -29.05 33.86
CA ARG A 87 -9.20 -28.75 32.42
C ARG A 87 -10.25 -27.74 31.99
N LEU A 88 -11.49 -27.86 32.51
CA LEU A 88 -12.56 -26.89 32.27
C LEU A 88 -12.21 -25.51 32.81
N ASP A 89 -11.62 -25.42 34.00
CA ASP A 89 -11.13 -24.16 34.58
C ASP A 89 -10.03 -23.54 33.70
N GLN A 90 -9.11 -24.36 33.18
CA GLN A 90 -8.08 -23.90 32.25
C GLN A 90 -8.67 -23.36 30.94
N VAL A 91 -9.62 -24.07 30.33
CA VAL A 91 -10.30 -23.63 29.11
C VAL A 91 -11.13 -22.37 29.37
N SER A 92 -11.82 -22.29 30.52
CA SER A 92 -12.58 -21.10 30.91
C SER A 92 -11.67 -19.88 31.02
N LYS A 93 -10.55 -20.00 31.75
CA LYS A 93 -9.56 -18.93 31.86
C LYS A 93 -8.96 -18.52 30.52
N SER A 94 -8.72 -19.49 29.65
CA SER A 94 -8.25 -19.19 28.29
C SER A 94 -9.31 -18.41 27.52
N ASN A 95 -10.58 -18.81 27.55
CA ASN A 95 -11.67 -18.12 26.86
C ASN A 95 -11.91 -16.71 27.41
N ASP A 96 -11.81 -16.53 28.73
CA ASP A 96 -11.91 -15.22 29.38
C ASP A 96 -10.81 -14.26 28.88
N GLY A 97 -9.61 -14.80 28.61
CA GLY A 97 -8.51 -14.04 27.98
C GLY A 97 -8.71 -13.77 26.49
N LEU A 98 -9.37 -14.67 25.76
CA LEU A 98 -9.61 -14.52 24.31
C LEU A 98 -10.60 -13.40 23.98
N MET A 99 -11.59 -13.15 24.83
CA MET A 99 -12.61 -12.13 24.56
C MET A 99 -12.05 -10.70 24.42
N PRO A 100 -11.26 -10.18 25.38
CA PRO A 100 -10.64 -8.86 25.22
C PRO A 100 -9.58 -8.83 24.12
N GLU A 101 -8.92 -9.96 23.80
CA GLU A 101 -8.03 -10.06 22.63
C GLU A 101 -8.81 -9.95 21.33
N TRP A 102 -9.95 -10.64 21.23
CA TRP A 102 -10.84 -10.62 20.07
C TRP A 102 -11.39 -9.21 19.82
N GLU A 103 -11.84 -8.50 20.85
CA GLU A 103 -12.30 -7.12 20.71
C GLU A 103 -11.18 -6.19 20.19
N LYS A 104 -9.95 -6.36 20.68
CA LYS A 104 -8.78 -5.60 20.20
C LYS A 104 -8.49 -5.89 18.74
N VAL A 105 -8.45 -7.17 18.37
CA VAL A 105 -8.19 -7.59 16.98
C VAL A 105 -9.29 -7.07 16.06
N HIS A 106 -10.57 -7.24 16.42
CA HIS A 106 -11.68 -6.76 15.63
C HIS A 106 -11.67 -5.23 15.45
N THR A 107 -11.33 -4.50 16.52
CA THR A 107 -11.13 -3.04 16.46
C THR A 107 -9.95 -2.69 15.54
N SER A 108 -8.86 -3.45 15.59
CA SER A 108 -7.68 -3.22 14.74
C SER A 108 -7.97 -3.47 13.26
N ILE A 109 -8.73 -4.52 12.93
CA ILE A 109 -9.19 -4.82 11.58
C ILE A 109 -10.12 -3.71 11.09
N SER A 110 -11.07 -3.29 11.92
CA SER A 110 -12.01 -2.22 11.58
C SER A 110 -11.27 -0.91 11.30
N ARG A 111 -10.27 -0.56 12.13
CA ARG A 111 -9.42 0.62 11.90
C ARG A 111 -8.60 0.50 10.63
N ALA A 112 -7.89 -0.61 10.43
CA ALA A 112 -7.09 -0.83 9.23
C ALA A 112 -7.95 -0.81 7.95
N THR A 113 -9.18 -1.31 8.02
CA THR A 113 -10.15 -1.28 6.91
C THR A 113 -10.63 0.14 6.64
N LEU A 114 -10.95 0.91 7.69
CA LEU A 114 -11.31 2.31 7.55
C LEU A 114 -10.15 3.13 6.97
N ASP A 115 -8.93 2.91 7.44
CA ASP A 115 -7.72 3.55 6.92
C ASP A 115 -7.51 3.18 5.44
N GLN A 116 -7.79 1.94 5.04
CA GLN A 116 -7.75 1.51 3.64
C GLN A 116 -8.81 2.22 2.79
N ILE A 117 -10.04 2.36 3.28
CA ILE A 117 -11.11 3.07 2.57
C ILE A 117 -10.75 4.54 2.40
N GLN A 118 -10.34 5.21 3.49
CA GLN A 118 -9.90 6.60 3.47
C GLN A 118 -8.72 6.79 2.52
N TYR A 119 -7.75 5.87 2.55
CA TYR A 119 -6.64 5.88 1.62
C TYR A 119 -7.12 5.80 0.17
N LEU A 120 -8.02 4.89 -0.18
CA LEU A 120 -8.54 4.78 -1.54
C LEU A 120 -9.32 6.03 -1.99
N GLU A 121 -9.93 6.77 -1.07
CA GLU A 121 -10.59 8.04 -1.36
C GLU A 121 -9.56 9.18 -1.56
N ASP A 122 -8.61 9.32 -0.63
CA ASP A 122 -7.56 10.34 -0.69
C ASP A 122 -6.60 10.12 -1.87
N GLU A 123 -6.26 8.87 -2.15
CA GLU A 123 -5.37 8.48 -3.23
C GLU A 123 -5.99 8.83 -4.58
N LYS A 124 -7.30 8.65 -4.76
CA LYS A 124 -7.99 9.10 -5.99
C LYS A 124 -7.80 10.59 -6.22
N TRP A 125 -7.79 11.40 -5.17
CA TRP A 125 -7.57 12.84 -5.30
C TRP A 125 -6.10 13.15 -5.55
N SER A 126 -5.19 12.56 -4.76
CA SER A 126 -3.75 12.79 -4.85
C SER A 126 -3.16 12.32 -6.19
N LEU A 127 -3.54 11.13 -6.67
CA LEU A 127 -3.16 10.64 -8.00
C LEU A 127 -3.68 11.57 -9.08
N LYS A 128 -4.97 11.96 -9.04
CA LYS A 128 -5.55 12.84 -10.05
C LYS A 128 -4.85 14.20 -10.08
N VAL A 129 -4.58 14.83 -8.95
CA VAL A 129 -3.97 16.16 -8.94
C VAL A 129 -2.46 16.08 -9.22
N GLY A 130 -1.75 15.19 -8.53
CA GLY A 130 -0.30 15.07 -8.62
C GLY A 130 0.18 14.45 -9.92
N GLN A 131 -0.39 13.32 -10.33
CA GLN A 131 0.05 12.65 -11.58
C GLN A 131 -0.41 13.40 -12.81
N ILE A 132 -1.68 13.81 -12.89
CA ILE A 132 -2.18 14.56 -14.06
C ILE A 132 -1.50 15.93 -14.09
N GLY A 133 -1.39 16.62 -12.95
CA GLY A 133 -0.69 17.90 -12.85
C GLY A 133 0.78 17.80 -13.26
N GLY A 134 1.51 16.80 -12.77
CA GLY A 134 2.90 16.54 -13.13
C GLY A 134 3.07 16.19 -14.61
N LEU A 135 2.18 15.36 -15.17
CA LEU A 135 2.20 14.97 -16.58
C LEU A 135 1.87 16.17 -17.48
N VAL A 136 0.89 17.00 -17.12
CA VAL A 136 0.56 18.24 -17.82
C VAL A 136 1.73 19.22 -17.77
N ALA A 137 2.35 19.41 -16.60
CA ALA A 137 3.52 20.28 -16.46
C ALA A 137 4.69 19.79 -17.31
N ALA A 138 4.95 18.48 -17.33
CA ALA A 138 5.98 17.89 -18.18
C ALA A 138 5.68 18.08 -19.68
N ALA A 139 4.44 17.83 -20.10
CA ALA A 139 4.02 18.04 -21.48
C ALA A 139 4.16 19.52 -21.91
N LEU A 140 3.77 20.46 -21.06
CA LEU A 140 3.94 21.89 -21.31
C LEU A 140 5.41 22.28 -21.39
N GLY A 141 6.26 21.76 -20.50
CA GLY A 141 7.70 21.97 -20.55
C GLY A 141 8.34 21.48 -21.85
N ILE A 142 7.97 20.28 -22.31
CA ILE A 142 8.42 19.71 -23.58
C ILE A 142 7.94 20.56 -24.77
N LEU A 143 6.67 20.97 -24.76
CA LEU A 143 6.09 21.78 -25.83
C LEU A 143 6.76 23.17 -25.93
N LEU A 144 7.00 23.82 -24.79
CA LEU A 144 7.71 25.10 -24.73
C LEU A 144 9.15 24.96 -25.20
N TRP A 145 9.85 23.89 -24.79
CA TRP A 145 11.20 23.61 -25.26
C TRP A 145 11.25 23.48 -26.79
N TYR A 146 10.35 22.69 -27.35
CA TYR A 146 10.31 22.44 -28.79
C TYR A 146 10.04 23.73 -29.57
N LEU A 147 9.03 24.50 -29.17
CA LEU A 147 8.61 25.70 -29.90
C LEU A 147 9.63 26.85 -29.81
N LEU A 148 10.22 27.06 -28.63
CA LEU A 148 11.13 28.18 -28.38
C LEU A 148 12.57 27.88 -28.80
N HIS A 149 13.05 26.65 -28.59
CA HIS A 149 14.46 26.31 -28.77
C HIS A 149 14.68 25.40 -29.97
N GLN A 150 14.09 24.20 -29.96
CA GLN A 150 14.36 23.18 -30.97
C GLN A 150 13.99 23.63 -32.38
N ARG A 151 12.82 24.27 -32.55
CA ARG A 151 12.36 24.74 -33.86
C ARG A 151 13.33 25.73 -34.51
N HIS A 152 13.98 26.58 -33.71
CA HIS A 152 14.95 27.54 -34.24
C HIS A 152 16.26 26.85 -34.62
N GLN A 153 16.74 25.91 -33.80
CA GLN A 153 17.92 25.09 -34.11
C GLN A 153 17.72 24.25 -35.36
N ASP A 154 16.54 23.63 -35.52
CA ASP A 154 16.18 22.86 -36.70
C ASP A 154 16.18 23.74 -37.96
N ALA A 155 15.69 24.97 -37.87
CA ALA A 155 15.71 25.92 -38.98
C ALA A 155 17.14 26.32 -39.38
N LEU A 156 18.01 26.59 -38.39
CA LEU A 156 19.43 26.91 -38.63
C LEU A 156 20.18 25.73 -39.26
N LEU A 157 19.98 24.52 -38.76
CA LEU A 157 20.58 23.30 -39.32
C LEU A 157 20.14 23.06 -40.77
N ARG A 158 18.85 23.28 -41.07
CA ARG A 158 18.34 23.19 -42.45
C ARG A 158 19.00 24.22 -43.37
N ALA A 159 19.17 25.46 -42.92
CA ALA A 159 19.84 26.50 -43.70
C ALA A 159 21.32 26.16 -43.96
N GLN A 160 22.04 25.67 -42.94
CA GLN A 160 23.43 25.21 -43.07
C GLN A 160 23.57 24.05 -44.06
N LEU A 161 22.65 23.07 -44.00
CA LEU A 161 22.62 21.94 -44.94
C LEU A 161 22.39 22.40 -46.39
N MET A 162 21.52 23.39 -46.62
CA MET A 162 21.30 23.92 -47.98
C MET A 162 22.54 24.66 -48.51
N SER A 163 23.20 25.47 -47.68
CA SER A 163 24.43 26.18 -48.05
C SER A 163 25.60 25.23 -48.31
N ALA A 164 25.76 24.18 -47.50
CA ALA A 164 26.80 23.17 -47.73
C ALA A 164 26.59 22.41 -49.05
N LYS A 165 25.33 22.07 -49.39
CA LYS A 165 24.99 21.42 -50.66
C LYS A 165 25.28 22.31 -51.86
N SER A 166 24.94 23.60 -51.81
CA SER A 166 25.22 24.51 -52.92
C SER A 166 26.72 24.72 -53.13
N SER A 167 27.49 24.78 -52.04
CA SER A 167 28.95 24.98 -52.08
C SER A 167 29.74 23.73 -52.48
N GLY A 168 29.22 22.54 -52.16
CA GLY A 168 29.81 21.26 -52.56
C GLY A 168 29.56 20.88 -54.02
N ALA A 169 28.45 21.35 -54.61
CA ALA A 169 28.12 21.11 -56.02
C ALA A 169 28.94 21.96 -57.01
N SER A 170 29.78 22.88 -56.52
CA SER A 170 30.62 23.79 -57.33
C SER A 170 32.08 23.32 -57.47
N ARG A 171 32.37 22.08 -57.07
CA ARG A 171 33.64 21.38 -57.30
C ARG A 171 33.40 20.17 -58.17
#